data_AF-A0AAD7TE24-F1
#
_entry.id   AF-A0AAD7TE24-F1
#
_cell.length_a   1.000
_cell.length_b   1.000
_cell.length_c   1.000
_cell.angle_alpha   90.00
_cell.angle_beta   90.00
_cell.angle_gamma   90.00
#
_symmetry.space_group_name_H-M   'P 1'
#
loop_
_entity.id
_entity.type
_entity.pdbx_description
1 polymer ?
#
loop_
_entity_poly.entity_id
_entity_poly.type
_entity_poly.pdbx_seq_one_letter_code
_entity_poly.pdbx_strand_id
1 'polypeptide(L)'
;MLHRGYDIWITDDEGRRMPEYKMEVEGHNGKTVACYIPSESGKRFAIHWKDYNGLHTSSMSMVVDGTHRVGNVCRPNDHGHRIGIRTDHAEVYHPFQFAALRTTDDDSALLETKAHALEKLGTIEVNVTRVHSHVRRAAFRPQAFSGVGAVHERSKKLGAHCVT
;
A
#
# COMPACT_ATOMS: atom_id res chain seq x y z
N MET A 1 -7.02 10.66 -5.14
CA MET A 1 -6.13 11.79 -4.92
C MET A 1 -5.37 12.10 -6.20
N LEU A 2 -5.77 13.15 -6.93
CA LEU A 2 -5.05 13.62 -8.12
C LEU A 2 -3.93 14.58 -7.71
N HIS A 3 -2.69 14.19 -7.94
CA HIS A 3 -1.51 15.01 -7.66
C HIS A 3 -0.48 14.91 -8.79
N ARG A 4 -0.04 16.07 -9.30
CA ARG A 4 0.96 16.17 -10.39
C ARG A 4 0.65 15.26 -11.60
N GLY A 5 -0.63 15.18 -11.97
CA GLY A 5 -1.11 14.38 -13.11
C GLY A 5 -1.18 12.87 -12.87
N TYR A 6 -1.08 12.41 -11.62
CA TYR A 6 -1.34 11.02 -11.23
C TYR A 6 -2.53 10.99 -10.28
N ASP A 7 -3.58 10.22 -10.57
CA ASP A 7 -4.66 9.95 -9.60
C ASP A 7 -4.44 8.57 -8.98
N ILE A 8 -4.38 8.54 -7.65
CA ILE A 8 -4.31 7.31 -6.85
C ILE A 8 -5.54 7.29 -5.96
N TRP A 9 -6.32 6.20 -5.97
CA TRP A 9 -7.49 6.09 -5.10
C TRP A 9 -7.67 4.66 -4.61
N ILE A 10 -8.43 4.52 -3.53
CA ILE A 10 -8.78 3.23 -2.95
C ILE A 10 -10.25 2.95 -3.22
N THR A 11 -10.58 1.70 -3.54
CA THR A 11 -11.96 1.22 -3.61
C THR A 11 -12.22 0.12 -2.60
N ASP A 12 -13.47 -0.03 -2.19
CA ASP A 12 -13.92 -1.21 -1.47
C ASP A 12 -14.09 -2.44 -2.40
N ASP A 13 -14.62 -3.53 -1.85
CA ASP A 13 -14.91 -4.79 -2.54
C ASP A 13 -16.02 -4.69 -3.59
N GLU A 14 -16.91 -3.69 -3.47
CA GLU A 14 -17.92 -3.35 -4.47
C GLU A 14 -17.36 -2.43 -5.57
N GLY A 15 -16.09 -2.03 -5.49
CA GLY A 15 -15.44 -1.12 -6.45
C GLY A 15 -15.80 0.35 -6.25
N ARG A 16 -16.44 0.71 -5.13
CA ARG A 16 -16.79 2.10 -4.81
C ARG A 16 -15.56 2.81 -4.26
N ARG A 17 -15.27 4.00 -4.80
CA ARG A 17 -14.15 4.83 -4.33
C ARG A 17 -14.40 5.26 -2.89
N MET A 18 -13.45 4.95 -2.02
CA MET A 18 -13.49 5.30 -0.60
C MET A 18 -13.23 6.80 -0.43
N PRO A 19 -13.89 7.45 0.56
CA PRO A 19 -13.66 8.87 0.82
C PRO A 19 -12.25 9.11 1.37
N GLU A 20 -11.66 10.22 0.93
CA GLU A 20 -10.34 10.71 1.35
C GLU A 20 -10.56 11.89 2.31
N TYR A 21 -10.04 11.78 3.53
CA TYR A 21 -10.19 12.80 4.58
C TYR A 21 -8.88 13.48 4.92
N LYS A 22 -8.96 14.77 5.30
CA LYS A 22 -7.80 15.59 5.73
C LYS A 22 -6.61 15.45 4.75
N MET A 23 -6.89 15.77 3.48
CA MET A 23 -5.87 15.76 2.45
C MET A 23 -4.89 16.91 2.68
N GLU A 24 -3.61 16.58 2.82
CA GLU A 24 -2.54 17.54 3.10
C GLU A 24 -1.33 17.26 2.21
N VAL A 25 -0.69 18.32 1.73
CA VAL A 25 0.60 18.20 1.04
C VAL A 25 1.69 18.15 2.09
N GLU A 26 2.50 17.09 2.07
CA GLU A 26 3.60 16.88 3.00
C GLU A 26 4.96 17.12 2.33
N GLY A 27 5.94 17.44 3.18
CA GLY A 27 7.33 17.65 2.78
C GLY A 27 7.60 19.00 2.11
N HIS A 28 8.85 19.43 2.18
CA HIS A 28 9.30 20.73 1.66
C HIS A 28 9.24 20.85 0.13
N ASN A 29 9.18 19.72 -0.59
CA ASN A 29 9.22 19.68 -2.05
C ASN A 29 7.82 19.65 -2.71
N GLY A 30 6.75 19.57 -1.90
CA GLY A 30 5.37 19.49 -2.35
C GLY A 30 5.06 18.32 -3.30
N LYS A 31 5.77 17.19 -3.15
CA LYS A 31 5.60 15.98 -3.98
C LYS A 31 4.77 14.89 -3.29
N THR A 32 4.61 14.99 -1.99
CA THR A 32 3.91 14.01 -1.18
C THR A 32 2.56 14.58 -0.79
N VAL A 33 1.52 13.76 -0.88
CA VAL A 33 0.19 14.09 -0.38
C VAL A 33 -0.25 12.93 0.50
N ALA A 34 -0.78 13.27 1.68
CA ALA A 34 -1.31 12.31 2.64
C ALA A 34 -2.81 12.56 2.86
N CYS A 35 -3.53 11.51 3.17
CA CYS A 35 -4.94 11.56 3.57
C CYS A 35 -5.28 10.34 4.43
N TYR A 36 -6.42 10.39 5.10
CA TYR A 36 -7.00 9.25 5.81
C TYR A 36 -8.13 8.66 4.98
N ILE A 37 -8.24 7.33 5.04
CA ILE A 37 -9.37 6.57 4.49
C ILE A 37 -10.06 5.82 5.63
N PRO A 38 -11.36 5.52 5.53
CA PRO A 38 -12.00 4.64 6.49
C PRO A 38 -11.36 3.24 6.40
N SER A 39 -11.24 2.56 7.54
CA SER A 39 -10.76 1.17 7.59
C SER A 39 -11.69 0.40 8.51
N GLU A 40 -12.24 -0.70 8.04
CA GLU A 40 -13.14 -1.56 8.79
C GLU A 40 -12.63 -2.99 8.68
N SER A 41 -12.38 -3.63 9.83
CA SER A 41 -11.83 -4.98 9.88
C SER A 41 -12.69 -5.97 9.08
N GLY A 42 -12.03 -6.81 8.28
CA GLY A 42 -12.66 -7.77 7.37
C GLY A 42 -12.99 -7.22 5.99
N LYS A 43 -12.98 -5.89 5.79
CA LYS A 43 -13.24 -5.30 4.47
C LYS A 43 -12.01 -5.36 3.58
N ARG A 44 -12.21 -5.79 2.34
CA ARG A 44 -11.18 -5.79 1.30
C ARG A 44 -11.13 -4.45 0.60
N PHE A 45 -9.99 -4.16 0.02
CA PHE A 45 -9.81 -2.96 -0.77
C PHE A 45 -8.88 -3.19 -1.96
N ALA A 46 -8.94 -2.28 -2.94
CA ALA A 46 -8.03 -2.24 -4.06
C ALA A 46 -7.37 -0.88 -4.18
N ILE A 47 -6.07 -0.87 -4.54
CA ILE A 47 -5.31 0.34 -4.81
C ILE A 47 -5.34 0.59 -6.32
N HIS A 48 -5.92 1.69 -6.75
CA HIS A 48 -6.03 2.09 -8.15
C HIS A 48 -5.09 3.24 -8.49
N TRP A 49 -4.68 3.31 -9.75
CA TRP A 49 -3.91 4.42 -10.29
C TRP A 49 -4.32 4.77 -11.72
N LYS A 50 -4.12 6.03 -12.09
CA LYS A 50 -4.20 6.51 -13.46
C LYS A 50 -3.17 7.60 -13.72
N ASP A 51 -2.46 7.47 -14.84
CA ASP A 51 -1.61 8.53 -15.39
C ASP A 51 -2.41 9.44 -16.30
N TYR A 52 -2.47 10.72 -15.96
CA TYR A 52 -3.03 11.79 -16.78
C TYR A 52 -1.95 12.65 -17.45
N ASN A 53 -0.66 12.46 -17.11
CA ASN A 53 0.42 13.20 -17.77
C ASN A 53 0.70 12.65 -19.17
N GLY A 54 0.76 11.32 -19.32
CA GLY A 54 0.94 10.69 -20.63
C GLY A 54 2.31 10.90 -21.26
N LEU A 55 3.31 11.33 -20.47
CA LEU A 55 4.65 11.67 -20.99
C LEU A 55 5.65 10.53 -20.83
N HIS A 56 5.58 9.79 -19.73
CA HIS A 56 6.62 8.84 -19.35
C HIS A 56 6.05 7.58 -18.72
N THR A 57 6.70 6.45 -19.01
CA THR A 57 6.48 5.23 -18.24
C THR A 57 6.86 5.48 -16.78
N SER A 58 5.99 5.04 -15.89
CA SER A 58 6.16 5.21 -14.45
C SER A 58 6.10 3.85 -13.76
N SER A 59 6.92 3.66 -12.73
CA SER A 59 6.79 2.55 -11.79
C SER A 59 5.92 2.99 -10.63
N MET A 60 4.89 2.19 -10.34
CA MET A 60 4.02 2.32 -9.19
C MET A 60 4.50 1.33 -8.13
N SER A 61 5.23 1.81 -7.13
CA SER A 61 5.69 0.98 -6.00
C SER A 61 4.82 1.25 -4.79
N MET A 62 4.13 0.22 -4.33
CA MET A 62 3.21 0.30 -3.20
C MET A 62 3.82 -0.42 -2.01
N VAL A 63 3.72 0.18 -0.83
CA VAL A 63 4.12 -0.41 0.44
C VAL A 63 2.92 -0.36 1.37
N VAL A 64 2.51 -1.51 1.87
CA VAL A 64 1.42 -1.63 2.85
C VAL A 64 2.01 -2.06 4.18
N ASP A 65 1.64 -1.37 5.26
CA ASP A 65 2.13 -1.59 6.64
C ASP A 65 3.66 -1.62 6.77
N GLY A 66 4.38 -0.91 5.88
CA GLY A 66 5.84 -0.87 5.86
C GLY A 66 6.55 -2.14 5.40
N THR A 67 5.84 -3.26 5.24
CA THR A 67 6.43 -4.58 4.95
C THR A 67 6.12 -5.06 3.53
N HIS A 68 4.91 -4.80 3.06
CA HIS A 68 4.37 -5.44 1.87
C HIS A 68 4.61 -4.60 0.63
N ARG A 69 5.69 -4.90 -0.09
CA ARG A 69 6.08 -4.18 -1.30
C ARG A 69 5.56 -4.86 -2.56
N VAL A 70 4.71 -4.16 -3.32
CA VAL A 70 4.27 -4.59 -4.65
C VAL A 70 4.60 -3.51 -5.67
N GLY A 71 4.93 -3.94 -6.90
CA GLY A 71 5.32 -3.05 -7.98
C GLY A 71 4.51 -3.30 -9.24
N ASN A 72 4.13 -2.23 -9.93
CA ASN A 72 3.52 -2.28 -11.26
C ASN A 72 4.21 -1.26 -12.17
N VAL A 73 4.14 -1.50 -13.48
CA VAL A 73 4.55 -0.53 -14.49
C VAL A 73 3.29 0.08 -15.07
N CYS A 74 3.22 1.41 -15.06
CA CYS A 74 2.16 2.20 -15.69
C CYS A 74 2.74 2.85 -16.94
N ARG A 75 2.16 2.54 -18.11
CA ARG A 75 2.53 3.18 -19.37
C ARG A 75 1.93 4.59 -19.44
N PRO A 76 2.44 5.46 -20.32
CA PRO A 76 1.83 6.77 -20.53
C PRO A 76 0.32 6.67 -20.82
N ASN A 77 -0.48 7.51 -20.14
CA ASN A 77 -1.95 7.55 -20.23
C ASN A 77 -2.68 6.28 -19.79
N ASP A 78 -1.96 5.36 -19.15
CA ASP A 78 -2.51 4.07 -18.72
C ASP A 78 -3.10 4.16 -17.31
N HIS A 79 -3.84 3.12 -16.93
CA HIS A 79 -4.41 2.96 -15.60
C HIS A 79 -4.26 1.52 -15.15
N GLY A 80 -4.46 1.28 -13.86
CA GLY A 80 -4.40 -0.06 -13.33
C GLY A 80 -4.86 -0.11 -11.88
N HIS A 81 -4.84 -1.32 -11.34
CA HIS A 81 -5.20 -1.54 -9.96
C HIS A 81 -4.45 -2.74 -9.38
N ARG A 82 -4.44 -2.82 -8.05
CA ARG A 82 -3.83 -3.89 -7.29
C ARG A 82 -4.74 -4.30 -6.14
N ILE A 83 -5.14 -5.56 -6.15
CA ILE A 83 -6.07 -6.14 -5.16
C ILE A 83 -5.37 -6.90 -4.03
N GLY A 84 -4.04 -7.06 -4.09
CA GLY A 84 -3.31 -7.90 -3.15
C GLY A 84 -1.87 -8.22 -3.55
N ILE A 85 -1.28 -9.19 -2.87
CA ILE A 85 0.06 -9.73 -3.16
C ILE A 85 -0.06 -11.04 -3.90
N ARG A 86 0.70 -11.23 -4.99
CA ARG A 86 0.77 -12.51 -5.68
C ARG A 86 1.59 -13.49 -4.85
N THR A 87 0.98 -14.60 -4.46
CA THR A 87 1.63 -15.61 -3.63
C THR A 87 2.33 -16.63 -4.50
N ASP A 88 1.61 -17.63 -5.03
CA ASP A 88 2.22 -18.82 -5.65
C ASP A 88 2.27 -18.74 -7.18
N HIS A 89 1.22 -18.19 -7.78
CA HIS A 89 1.06 -18.05 -9.22
C HIS A 89 0.58 -16.65 -9.60
N ALA A 90 0.68 -16.31 -10.89
CA ALA A 90 0.26 -15.00 -11.38
C ALA A 90 -1.21 -14.67 -11.08
N GLU A 91 -2.07 -15.69 -10.97
CA GLU A 91 -3.52 -15.56 -10.73
C GLU A 91 -3.93 -15.79 -9.26
N VAL A 92 -3.00 -16.20 -8.40
CA VAL A 92 -3.29 -16.46 -6.97
C VAL A 92 -2.81 -15.26 -6.17
N TYR A 93 -3.74 -14.62 -5.47
CA TYR A 93 -3.48 -13.42 -4.69
C TYR A 93 -3.93 -13.61 -3.26
N HIS A 94 -3.10 -13.09 -2.35
CA HIS A 94 -3.52 -12.76 -1.01
C HIS A 94 -4.15 -11.36 -1.03
N PRO A 95 -5.48 -11.23 -0.88
CA PRO A 95 -6.17 -9.97 -1.05
C PRO A 95 -5.78 -8.98 0.04
N PHE A 96 -5.75 -7.69 -0.27
CA PHE A 96 -5.61 -6.69 0.77
C PHE A 96 -6.92 -6.61 1.57
N GLN A 97 -6.83 -6.89 2.87
CA GLN A 97 -7.96 -6.83 3.77
C GLN A 97 -7.59 -6.10 5.05
N PHE A 98 -8.39 -5.11 5.46
CA PHE A 98 -8.19 -4.50 6.78
C PHE A 98 -8.45 -5.53 7.88
N ALA A 99 -7.70 -5.45 8.97
CA ALA A 99 -7.85 -6.32 10.12
C ALA A 99 -7.56 -5.56 11.41
N ALA A 100 -8.15 -6.02 12.52
CA ALA A 100 -7.79 -5.53 13.84
C ALA A 100 -6.31 -5.80 14.15
N LEU A 101 -5.59 -4.76 14.57
CA LEU A 101 -4.23 -4.92 15.07
C LEU A 101 -4.27 -5.72 16.37
N ARG A 102 -3.62 -6.89 16.36
CA ARG A 102 -3.47 -7.71 17.57
C ARG A 102 -2.41 -7.10 18.46
N THR A 103 -2.75 -6.86 19.72
CA THR A 103 -1.81 -6.39 20.73
C THR A 103 -1.47 -7.48 21.74
N THR A 104 -0.29 -7.36 22.36
CA THR A 104 0.18 -8.24 23.43
C THR A 104 1.02 -7.45 24.44
N ASP A 105 1.06 -7.89 25.69
CA ASP A 105 1.92 -7.35 26.75
C ASP A 105 3.22 -8.16 26.93
N ASP A 106 3.44 -9.16 26.08
CA ASP A 106 4.66 -9.97 26.11
C ASP A 106 5.84 -9.18 25.50
N ASP A 107 6.82 -8.85 26.34
CA ASP A 107 8.05 -8.15 25.95
C ASP A 107 8.82 -8.87 24.82
N SER A 108 8.60 -10.17 24.59
CA SER A 108 9.16 -10.90 23.44
C SER A 108 8.76 -10.27 22.09
N ALA A 109 7.56 -9.69 22.01
CA ALA A 109 7.05 -9.01 20.82
C ALA A 109 7.82 -7.72 20.47
N LEU A 110 8.60 -7.17 21.41
CA LEU A 110 9.51 -6.05 21.16
C LEU A 110 10.71 -6.45 20.28
N LEU A 111 11.13 -7.72 20.35
CA LEU A 111 12.29 -8.24 19.61
C LEU A 111 11.92 -8.71 18.19
N GLU A 112 10.72 -9.26 18.01
CA GLU A 112 10.27 -9.80 16.72
C GLU A 112 9.83 -8.71 15.72
N THR A 113 9.39 -7.57 16.24
CA THR A 113 8.84 -6.50 15.39
C THR A 113 9.95 -5.61 14.84
N LYS A 114 10.18 -5.64 13.52
CA LYS A 114 11.11 -4.70 12.87
C LYS A 114 10.65 -3.25 13.13
N ALA A 115 11.48 -2.48 13.85
CA ALA A 115 11.15 -1.11 14.26
C ALA A 115 10.59 -0.24 13.12
N HIS A 116 11.18 -0.31 11.92
CA HIS A 116 10.71 0.46 10.75
C HIS A 116 9.33 0.05 10.22
N ALA A 117 8.95 -1.23 10.32
CA ALA A 117 7.62 -1.68 9.92
C ALA A 117 6.56 -1.13 10.87
N LEU A 118 6.89 -1.03 12.15
CA LEU A 118 5.97 -0.53 13.16
C LEU A 118 5.66 0.96 13.01
N GLU A 119 6.61 1.77 12.52
CA GLU A 119 6.36 3.19 12.24
C GLU A 119 5.44 3.44 11.05
N LYS A 120 5.36 2.46 10.15
CA LYS A 120 4.57 2.50 8.92
C LYS A 120 3.34 1.61 9.00
N LEU A 121 3.03 1.09 10.18
CA LEU A 121 1.84 0.29 10.42
C LEU A 121 0.57 1.13 10.20
N GLY A 122 -0.42 0.55 9.52
CA GLY A 122 -1.66 1.23 9.16
C GLY A 122 -1.50 2.21 8.00
N THR A 123 -0.37 2.18 7.27
CA THR A 123 -0.12 3.07 6.14
C THR A 123 -0.13 2.33 4.81
N ILE A 124 -0.65 3.00 3.78
CA ILE A 124 -0.58 2.57 2.38
C ILE A 124 0.22 3.66 1.64
N GLU A 125 1.46 3.35 1.30
CA GLU A 125 2.34 4.27 0.58
C GLU A 125 2.36 3.90 -0.91
N VAL A 126 2.13 4.87 -1.79
CA VAL A 126 2.26 4.68 -3.24
C VAL A 126 3.30 5.66 -3.77
N ASN A 127 4.43 5.12 -4.23
CA ASN A 127 5.52 5.86 -4.84
C ASN A 127 5.42 5.78 -6.36
N VAL A 128 5.37 6.95 -7.00
CA VAL A 128 5.36 7.09 -8.45
C VAL A 128 6.74 7.55 -8.92
N THR A 129 7.45 6.68 -9.62
CA THR A 129 8.81 6.98 -10.09
C THR A 129 8.85 6.88 -11.61
N ARG A 130 9.34 7.93 -12.28
CA ARG A 130 9.61 7.89 -13.72
C ARG A 130 10.67 6.82 -14.01
N VAL A 131 10.43 5.98 -15.00
CA VAL A 131 11.37 4.96 -15.46
C VAL A 131 11.55 5.00 -16.97
N HIS A 132 12.71 4.58 -17.45
CA HIS A 132 12.92 4.37 -18.88
C HIS A 132 12.18 3.11 -19.35
N SER A 133 11.54 3.20 -20.51
CA SER A 133 10.89 2.06 -21.16
C SER A 133 11.95 1.09 -21.68
N HIS A 134 12.50 0.26 -20.81
CA HIS A 134 13.31 -0.88 -21.22
C HIS A 134 12.55 -2.17 -20.89
N VAL A 135 12.46 -3.05 -21.89
CA VAL A 135 11.81 -4.35 -21.71
C VAL A 135 12.82 -5.29 -21.06
N ARG A 136 12.62 -5.60 -19.78
CA ARG A 136 13.28 -6.74 -19.13
C ARG A 136 12.24 -7.80 -18.81
N ARG A 137 12.44 -9.00 -19.36
CA ARG A 137 11.73 -10.18 -18.85
C ARG A 137 12.23 -10.43 -17.43
N ALA A 138 11.35 -10.27 -16.46
CA ALA A 138 11.59 -10.68 -15.09
C ALA A 138 10.83 -11.98 -14.85
N ALA A 139 11.50 -12.99 -14.29
CA ALA A 139 10.81 -14.18 -13.79
C ALA A 139 9.84 -13.75 -12.68
N PHE A 140 8.67 -14.40 -12.63
CA PHE A 140 7.77 -14.25 -11.51
C PHE A 140 8.50 -14.64 -10.22
N ARG A 141 8.40 -13.80 -9.20
CA ARG A 141 8.94 -14.08 -7.87
C ARG A 141 7.76 -14.12 -6.91
N PRO A 142 7.41 -15.30 -6.36
CA PRO A 142 6.40 -15.39 -5.34
C PRO A 142 6.85 -14.58 -4.12
N GLN A 143 5.89 -13.90 -3.48
CA GLN A 143 6.15 -13.23 -2.22
C GLN A 143 5.26 -13.84 -1.15
N ALA A 144 5.89 -14.42 -0.12
CA ALA A 144 5.18 -14.86 1.06
C ALA A 144 4.56 -13.63 1.75
N PHE A 145 3.26 -13.69 2.00
CA PHE A 145 2.59 -12.70 2.83
C PHE A 145 2.82 -13.07 4.29
N SER A 146 3.72 -12.34 4.97
CA SER A 146 3.83 -12.35 6.42
C SER A 146 3.00 -11.19 6.96
N GLY A 147 1.75 -11.46 7.35
CA GLY A 147 0.88 -10.45 7.93
C GLY A 147 1.48 -9.79 9.17
N VAL A 148 0.85 -8.73 9.67
CA VAL A 148 1.30 -8.07 10.89
C VAL A 148 1.08 -8.98 12.09
N GLY A 149 2.17 -9.37 12.77
CA GLY A 149 2.13 -10.14 14.01
C GLY A 149 1.53 -9.36 15.19
N ALA A 150 1.52 -9.98 16.37
CA ALA A 150 1.10 -9.27 17.58
C ALA A 150 2.10 -8.15 17.89
N VAL A 151 1.60 -6.93 18.10
CA VAL A 151 2.41 -5.76 18.44
C VAL A 151 2.34 -5.50 19.94
N HIS A 152 3.48 -5.24 20.56
CA HIS A 152 3.51 -4.90 21.98
C HIS A 152 2.70 -3.62 22.26
N GLU A 153 1.87 -3.59 23.31
CA GLU A 153 0.97 -2.46 23.60
C GLU A 153 1.69 -1.11 23.70
N ARG A 154 2.86 -1.09 24.35
CA ARG A 154 3.71 0.11 24.49
C ARG A 154 4.26 0.65 23.17
N SER A 155 4.31 -0.17 22.14
CA SER A 155 4.90 0.18 20.84
C SER A 155 3.81 0.55 19.82
N LYS A 156 2.54 0.41 20.19
CA LYS A 156 1.40 0.84 19.38
C LYS A 156 1.43 2.36 19.18
N LYS A 157 1.54 2.78 17.92
CA LYS A 157 1.31 4.18 17.51
C LYS A 157 -0.14 4.34 17.02
N LEU A 158 -0.56 5.57 16.74
CA LEU A 158 -1.92 5.88 16.25
C LEU A 158 -2.36 4.96 15.11
N GLY A 159 -3.40 4.15 15.34
CA GLY A 159 -3.93 3.17 14.39
C GLY A 159 -4.46 1.93 15.09
N ALA A 160 -5.67 1.48 14.74
CA ALA A 160 -6.28 0.27 15.30
C ALA A 160 -6.27 -0.91 14.32
N HIS A 161 -5.96 -0.66 13.05
CA HIS A 161 -6.04 -1.64 11.98
C HIS A 161 -4.71 -1.82 11.25
N CYS A 162 -4.49 -3.04 10.76
CA CYS A 162 -3.45 -3.42 9.82
C CYS A 162 -4.09 -4.04 8.58
N VAL A 163 -3.28 -4.49 7.63
CA VAL A 163 -3.68 -5.25 6.46
C VAL A 163 -3.22 -6.69 6.64
N THR A 164 -4.18 -7.60 6.53
CA THR A 164 -3.97 -9.05 6.47
C THR A 164 -4.21 -9.58 5.10
#